data_AF-A0A8J3Y2V9-F1
#
_entry.id   AF-A0A8J3Y2V9-F1
#
_cell.length_a   1.000
_cell.length_b   1.000
_cell.length_c   1.000
_cell.angle_alpha   90.00
_cell.angle_beta   90.00
_cell.angle_gamma   90.00
#
_symmetry.space_group_name_H-M   'P 1'
#
loop_
_entity.id
_entity.type
_entity.pdbx_description
1 polymer ?
#
loop_
_entity_poly.entity_id
_entity_poly.type
_entity_poly.pdbx_seq_one_letter_code
_entity_poly.pdbx_strand_id
1 'polypeptide(L)'
;MQRPLEPGQYTAARFQAACRHWGVVQSMGRVGCALDNAAAESFNSTLKVEFVRRHHFATRDQAQVKIANWIADFYNARRRHSAADGLSPIEFE
;
A
#
# COMPACT_ATOMS: atom_id res chain seq x y z
N MET A 1 -18.48 4.93 -9.01
CA MET A 1 -18.28 3.56 -8.49
C MET A 1 -16.83 3.16 -8.76
N GLN A 2 -16.02 2.92 -7.72
CA GLN A 2 -14.69 2.32 -7.90
C GLN A 2 -14.88 0.82 -8.19
N ARG A 3 -14.24 0.32 -9.25
CA ARG A 3 -14.24 -1.11 -9.61
C ARG A 3 -13.60 -1.91 -8.47
N PRO A 4 -14.20 -3.01 -8.00
CA PRO A 4 -13.57 -3.90 -7.02
C PRO A 4 -12.21 -4.37 -7.55
N LEU A 5 -11.28 -4.65 -6.64
CA LEU A 5 -10.04 -5.35 -6.97
C LEU A 5 -10.41 -6.69 -7.61
N GLU A 6 -10.09 -6.88 -8.89
CA GLU A 6 -10.32 -8.13 -9.62
C GLU A 6 -9.51 -9.25 -8.93
N PRO A 7 -10.13 -10.22 -8.25
CA PRO A 7 -9.41 -11.31 -7.56
C PRO A 7 -8.55 -12.15 -8.53
N GLY A 8 -8.82 -12.04 -9.83
CA GLY A 8 -8.10 -12.71 -10.91
C GLY A 8 -6.64 -12.23 -11.07
N GLN A 9 -6.28 -11.01 -10.67
CA GLN A 9 -4.90 -10.52 -10.87
C GLN A 9 -3.90 -11.23 -9.94
N TYR A 10 -4.24 -11.39 -8.67
CA TYR A 10 -3.39 -12.06 -7.68
C TYR A 10 -3.38 -13.59 -7.84
N THR A 11 -4.36 -14.14 -8.53
CA THR A 11 -4.42 -15.57 -8.88
C THR A 11 -3.96 -15.85 -10.31
N ALA A 12 -3.64 -14.84 -11.12
CA ALA A 12 -3.22 -15.01 -12.51
C ALA A 12 -1.92 -15.82 -12.60
N ALA A 13 -1.84 -16.71 -13.60
CA ALA A 13 -0.68 -17.58 -13.82
C ALA A 13 0.64 -16.81 -13.92
N ARG A 14 0.63 -15.62 -14.57
CA ARG A 14 1.79 -14.75 -14.69
C ARG A 14 2.28 -14.23 -13.34
N PHE A 15 1.37 -13.89 -12.42
CA PHE A 15 1.73 -13.42 -11.09
C PHE A 15 2.27 -14.57 -10.23
N GLN A 16 1.60 -15.73 -10.26
CA GLN A 16 2.09 -16.92 -9.55
C GLN A 16 3.48 -17.36 -10.04
N ALA A 17 3.74 -17.30 -11.35
CA ALA A 17 5.04 -17.62 -11.93
C ALA A 17 6.13 -16.67 -11.43
N ALA A 18 5.83 -15.37 -11.32
CA ALA A 18 6.75 -14.39 -10.75
C ALA A 18 7.02 -14.67 -9.26
N CYS A 19 5.99 -14.97 -8.47
CA CYS A 19 6.16 -15.33 -7.06
C CYS A 19 7.06 -16.57 -6.90
N ARG A 20 6.81 -17.63 -7.68
CA ARG A 20 7.67 -18.83 -7.68
C ARG A 20 9.11 -18.53 -8.07
N HIS A 21 9.32 -17.67 -9.08
CA HIS A 21 10.66 -17.29 -9.53
C HIS A 21 11.47 -16.60 -8.43
N TRP A 22 10.83 -15.73 -7.64
CA TRP A 22 11.49 -14.99 -6.54
C TRP A 22 11.40 -15.70 -5.18
N GLY A 23 10.91 -16.94 -5.12
CA GLY A 23 10.75 -17.69 -3.86
C GLY A 23 9.70 -17.10 -2.91
N VAL A 24 8.78 -16.28 -3.40
CA VAL A 24 7.72 -15.64 -2.62
C VAL A 24 6.57 -16.64 -2.43
N VAL A 25 6.27 -16.98 -1.18
CA VAL A 25 5.08 -17.78 -0.83
C VAL A 25 3.85 -16.88 -0.83
N GLN A 26 2.90 -17.16 -1.72
CA GLN A 26 1.64 -16.44 -1.75
C GLN A 26 0.74 -16.94 -0.62
N SER A 27 0.42 -16.07 0.34
CA SER A 27 -0.65 -16.29 1.31
C SER A 27 -1.88 -15.53 0.86
N MET A 28 -2.87 -16.25 0.33
CA MET A 28 -4.21 -15.72 0.16
C MET A 28 -4.98 -16.09 1.43
N GLY A 29 -4.89 -15.25 2.45
CA GLY A 29 -5.45 -15.51 3.78
C GLY A 29 -6.90 -16.00 3.72
N ARG A 30 -7.33 -16.75 4.75
CA ARG A 30 -8.72 -17.23 4.83
C ARG A 30 -9.68 -16.02 4.83
N VAL A 31 -10.78 -16.11 4.09
CA VAL A 31 -11.87 -15.12 4.14
C VAL A 31 -12.24 -14.87 5.61
N GLY A 32 -12.09 -13.62 6.08
CA GLY A 32 -12.37 -13.22 7.46
C GLY A 32 -11.14 -13.00 8.37
N CYS A 33 -9.91 -13.24 7.89
CA CYS A 33 -8.69 -12.82 8.61
C CYS A 33 -8.34 -11.36 8.26
N ALA A 34 -8.95 -10.40 8.95
CA ALA A 34 -8.70 -8.98 8.71
C ALA A 34 -7.27 -8.53 9.10
N LEU A 35 -6.55 -9.32 9.92
CA LEU A 35 -5.24 -8.97 10.44
C LEU A 35 -4.17 -8.93 9.33
N ASP A 36 -4.23 -9.86 8.38
CA ASP A 36 -3.22 -9.98 7.32
C ASP A 36 -3.22 -8.76 6.37
N ASN A 37 -4.37 -8.10 6.20
CA ASN A 37 -4.51 -6.93 5.35
C ASN A 37 -4.57 -5.60 6.12
N ALA A 38 -4.66 -5.64 7.46
CA ALA A 38 -4.88 -4.46 8.30
C ALA A 38 -3.80 -3.38 8.09
N ALA A 39 -2.53 -3.77 7.94
CA ALA A 39 -1.44 -2.84 7.69
C ALA A 39 -1.60 -2.12 6.33
N ALA A 40 -1.90 -2.87 5.27
CA ALA A 40 -2.12 -2.31 3.93
C ALA A 40 -3.37 -1.41 3.88
N GLU A 41 -4.44 -1.77 4.58
CA GLU A 41 -5.65 -0.94 4.69
C GLU A 41 -5.39 0.36 5.46
N SER A 42 -4.67 0.27 6.58
CA SER A 42 -4.28 1.44 7.38
C SER A 42 -3.41 2.42 6.57
N PHE A 43 -2.42 1.90 5.84
CA PHE A 43 -1.61 2.68 4.90
C PHE A 43 -2.49 3.36 3.83
N ASN A 44 -3.35 2.60 3.16
CA ASN A 44 -4.19 3.13 2.08
C ASN A 44 -5.18 4.19 2.58
N SER A 45 -5.76 4.01 3.77
CA SER A 45 -6.63 4.99 4.40
C SER A 45 -5.87 6.29 4.68
N THR A 46 -4.67 6.18 5.26
CA THR A 46 -3.79 7.29 5.56
C THR A 46 -3.41 8.08 4.31
N LEU A 47 -2.90 7.41 3.27
CA LEU A 47 -2.54 8.02 1.99
C LEU A 47 -3.72 8.79 1.39
N LYS A 48 -4.92 8.20 1.43
CA LYS A 48 -6.12 8.85 0.90
C LYS A 48 -6.48 10.12 1.66
N VAL A 49 -6.47 10.07 2.99
CA VAL A 49 -6.90 11.19 3.86
C VAL A 49 -5.88 12.32 3.86
N GLU A 50 -4.61 11.99 4.02
CA GLU A 50 -3.55 12.99 4.22
C GLU A 50 -3.05 13.59 2.91
N PHE A 51 -3.07 12.81 1.81
CA PHE A 51 -2.53 13.24 0.53
C PHE A 51 -3.58 13.29 -0.57
N VAL A 52 -4.13 12.15 -0.99
CA VAL A 52 -4.92 12.07 -2.25
C VAL A 52 -6.14 13.01 -2.24
N ARG A 53 -6.90 13.07 -1.14
CA ARG A 53 -8.08 13.93 -1.03
C ARG A 53 -7.76 15.44 -1.04
N ARG A 54 -6.50 15.80 -0.77
CA ARG A 54 -6.03 17.20 -0.71
C ARG A 54 -5.38 17.67 -2.00
N HIS A 55 -5.26 16.78 -3.00
CA HIS A 55 -4.55 17.07 -4.25
C HIS A 55 -5.41 16.72 -5.46
N HIS A 56 -5.36 17.60 -6.47
CA HIS A 56 -5.84 17.31 -7.80
C HIS A 56 -4.66 16.96 -8.71
N PHE A 57 -4.85 15.95 -9.57
CA PHE A 57 -3.86 15.49 -10.52
C PHE A 57 -4.42 15.66 -11.93
N ALA A 58 -3.63 16.26 -12.81
CA ALA A 58 -3.98 16.42 -14.21
C ALA A 58 -3.83 15.09 -14.98
N THR A 59 -2.86 14.26 -14.59
CA THR A 59 -2.57 12.98 -15.24
C THR A 59 -2.26 11.88 -14.22
N ARG A 60 -2.39 10.62 -14.65
CA ARG A 60 -2.03 9.46 -13.83
C ARG A 60 -0.54 9.45 -13.49
N ASP A 61 0.32 9.81 -14.44
CA ASP A 61 1.77 9.84 -14.22
C ASP A 61 2.16 10.90 -13.19
N GLN A 62 1.51 12.06 -13.23
CA GLN A 62 1.69 13.09 -12.20
C GLN A 62 1.27 12.57 -10.82
N ALA A 63 0.14 11.86 -10.73
CA ALA A 63 -0.30 11.26 -9.48
C ALA A 63 0.71 10.22 -8.98
N GLN A 64 1.24 9.37 -9.87
CA GLN A 64 2.21 8.33 -9.51
C GLN A 64 3.49 8.93 -8.94
N VAL A 65 4.08 9.94 -9.59
CA VAL A 65 5.29 10.62 -9.10
C VAL A 65 5.03 11.30 -7.76
N LYS A 66 3.93 12.06 -7.64
CA LYS A 66 3.61 12.78 -6.41
C LYS A 66 3.34 11.85 -5.23
N ILE A 67 2.64 10.74 -5.46
CA ILE A 67 2.39 9.72 -4.43
C ILE A 67 3.69 9.03 -4.04
N ALA A 68 4.55 8.66 -5.00
CA ALA A 68 5.85 8.05 -4.70
C ALA A 68 6.72 8.97 -3.83
N ASN A 69 6.79 10.26 -4.15
CA ASN A 69 7.53 11.23 -3.35
C ASN A 69 6.92 11.39 -1.96
N TRP A 70 5.59 11.44 -1.85
CA TRP A 70 4.93 11.50 -0.54
C TRP A 70 5.24 10.26 0.32
N ILE A 71 5.31 9.08 -0.30
CA ILE A 71 5.67 7.84 0.41
C ILE A 71 7.13 7.92 0.90
N ALA A 72 8.07 8.23 0.00
CA ALA A 72 9.50 8.21 0.31
C ALA A 72 9.92 9.33 1.27
N ASP A 73 9.54 10.58 0.95
CA ASP A 73 10.09 11.77 1.62
C ASP A 73 9.31 12.15 2.88
N PHE A 74 8.06 11.69 3.01
CA PHE A 74 7.20 12.02 4.14
C PHE A 74 6.74 10.80 4.92
N TYR A 75 6.00 9.87 4.30
CA TYR A 75 5.40 8.75 5.04
C TYR A 75 6.47 7.89 5.72
N ASN A 76 7.44 7.39 4.96
CA ASN A 76 8.48 6.50 5.50
C ASN A 76 9.50 7.24 6.38
N ALA A 77 9.87 8.48 6.00
CA ALA A 77 11.01 9.17 6.61
C ALA A 77 10.65 10.13 7.76
N ARG A 78 9.39 10.56 7.89
CA ARG A 78 9.04 11.68 8.80
C ARG A 78 7.70 11.56 9.50
N ARG A 79 6.74 10.83 8.91
CA ARG A 79 5.38 10.74 9.46
C ARG A 79 5.44 9.98 10.78
N ARG A 80 4.88 10.56 11.84
CA ARG A 80 4.85 9.94 13.15
C ARG A 80 3.71 8.93 13.25
N HIS A 81 4.00 7.74 13.78
CA HIS A 81 3.00 6.70 14.00
C HIS A 81 2.74 6.52 15.50
N SER A 82 1.50 6.72 15.95
CA SER A 82 1.13 6.52 17.35
C SER A 82 1.30 5.07 17.82
N ALA A 83 1.22 4.11 16.89
CA ALA A 83 1.50 2.69 17.15
C ALA A 83 3.01 2.38 17.26
N ALA A 84 3.88 3.35 16.95
CA ALA A 84 5.34 3.22 16.98
C ALA A 84 5.97 4.30 17.89
N ASP A 85 5.29 4.67 18.98
CA ASP A 85 5.73 5.71 19.92
C ASP A 85 6.09 7.07 19.29
N GLY A 86 5.49 7.36 18.13
CA GLY A 86 5.72 8.59 17.39
C GLY A 86 6.95 8.56 16.47
N LEU A 87 7.61 7.41 16.31
CA LEU A 87 8.68 7.21 15.32
C LEU A 87 8.13 7.15 13.90
N SER A 88 9.00 7.46 12.93
CA SER A 88 8.72 7.20 11.53
C SER A 88 8.92 5.71 11.18
N PRO A 89 8.29 5.20 10.10
CA PRO A 89 8.45 3.80 9.71
C PRO A 89 9.92 3.36 9.57
N ILE A 90 10.77 4.20 8.97
CA ILE A 90 12.21 3.91 8.82
C ILE A 90 12.95 3.89 10.16
N GLU A 91 12.51 4.66 11.16
CA GLU A 91 13.15 4.66 12.48
C GLU A 91 12.68 3.51 13.38
N PHE A 92 11.55 2.89 13.05
CA PHE A 92 10.96 1.79 13.81
C PHE A 92 11.44 0.40 13.37
N GLU A 93 11.72 0.21 12.07
CA GLU A 93 12.23 -1.05 11.47
C GLU A 93 13.76 -1.18 11.54
#